data_AF-A0A8X8GBQ8-F1
#
_entry.id   AF-A0A8X8GBQ8-F1
#
_cell.length_a   1.000
_cell.length_b   1.000
_cell.length_c   1.000
_cell.angle_alpha   90.00
_cell.angle_beta   90.00
_cell.angle_gamma   90.00
#
_symmetry.space_group_name_H-M   'P 1'
#
loop_
_entity.id
_entity.type
_entity.pdbx_description
1 polymer ?
#
loop_
_entity_poly.entity_id
_entity_poly.type
_entity_poly.pdbx_seq_one_letter_code
_entity_poly.pdbx_strand_id
1 'polypeptide(L)' 'MASLMGHMDQERLTKSSHSASFLVQDLRDLVKAGNPLLGEIAIELLQQAVLIEQRIKRVETAACTPESEDDAVMAPTA' A
#
# COMPACT_ATOMS: atom_id res chain seq x y z
N MET A 1 22.94 8.29 -8.21
CA MET A 1 21.63 8.52 -7.56
C MET A 1 20.54 8.09 -8.51
N ALA A 2 20.05 6.86 -8.42
CA ALA A 2 18.84 6.46 -9.10
C ALA A 2 17.74 6.43 -8.03
N SER A 3 16.76 7.33 -8.10
CA SER A 3 15.49 7.06 -7.44
C SER A 3 15.02 5.72 -7.97
N LEU A 4 14.85 4.72 -7.10
CA LEU A 4 14.50 3.35 -7.49
C LEU A 4 13.12 3.28 -8.20
N MET A 5 12.39 4.38 -8.23
CA MET A 5 11.04 4.49 -8.76
C MET A 5 10.86 5.87 -9.43
N GLY A 6 10.38 5.88 -10.67
CA GLY A 6 10.12 7.13 -11.40
C GLY A 6 8.88 7.86 -10.87
N HIS A 7 8.73 9.15 -11.18
CA HIS A 7 7.54 9.93 -10.80
C HIS A 7 6.22 9.26 -11.23
N MET A 8 6.20 8.68 -12.44
CA MET A 8 5.04 7.95 -12.94
C MET A 8 4.73 6.68 -12.13
N ASP A 9 5.76 5.98 -11.67
CA ASP A 9 5.58 4.76 -10.88
C ASP A 9 5.05 5.11 -9.48
N GLN A 10 5.53 6.22 -8.89
CA GLN A 10 5.01 6.73 -7.63
C GLN A 10 3.54 7.10 -7.73
N GLU A 11 3.16 7.84 -8.78
CA GLU A 11 1.77 8.22 -9.02
C GLU A 11 0.86 6.99 -9.22
N ARG A 12 1.32 6.00 -9.99
CA ARG A 12 0.59 4.74 -10.20
C ARG A 12 0.40 3.97 -8.90
N LEU A 13 1.44 3.93 -8.06
CA LEU A 13 1.39 3.22 -6.79
C LEU A 13 0.39 3.87 -5.83
N THR A 14 0.45 5.21 -5.68
CA THR A 14 -0.51 5.96 -4.86
C THR A 14 -1.94 5.79 -5.35
N LYS A 15 -2.17 5.86 -6.67
CA LYS A 15 -3.49 5.57 -7.26
C LYS A 15 -3.96 4.17 -6.91
N SER A 16 -3.10 3.17 -7.04
CA SER A 16 -3.43 1.78 -6.70
C SER A 16 -3.75 1.61 -5.22
N SER A 17 -3.04 2.29 -4.33
CA SER A 17 -3.26 2.25 -2.88
C SER A 17 -4.62 2.82 -2.50
N HIS A 18 -4.98 3.97 -3.08
CA HIS A 18 -6.31 4.56 -2.92
C HIS A 18 -7.41 3.66 -3.48
N SER A 19 -7.25 3.11 -4.69
CA SER A 19 -8.24 2.19 -5.28
C SER A 19 -8.46 0.95 -4.42
N ALA A 20 -7.40 0.35 -3.86
CA ALA A 20 -7.53 -0.78 -2.97
C ALA A 20 -8.27 -0.42 -1.66
N SER A 21 -8.01 0.77 -1.11
CA SER A 21 -8.67 1.27 0.09
C SER A 21 -10.17 1.48 -0.13
N PHE A 22 -10.57 2.05 -1.28
CA PHE A 22 -11.98 2.19 -1.65
C PHE A 22 -12.67 0.85 -1.85
N LEU A 23 -12.01 -0.09 -2.53
CA LEU A 23 -12.57 -1.44 -2.71
C LEU A 23 -12.83 -2.13 -1.35
N VAL A 24 -11.92 -2.01 -0.39
CA VAL A 24 -12.11 -2.55 0.98
C VAL A 24 -13.34 -1.90 1.64
N GLN A 25 -13.53 -0.60 1.47
CA GLN A 25 -14.69 0.11 2.02
C GLN A 25 -16.00 -0.35 1.36
N ASP A 26 -16.05 -0.39 0.03
CA ASP A 26 -17.22 -0.84 -0.73
C ASP A 26 -17.62 -2.27 -0.35
N LEU A 27 -16.65 -3.16 -0.19
CA LEU A 27 -16.90 -4.54 0.23
C LEU A 27 -17.39 -4.62 1.67
N ARG A 28 -16.88 -3.80 2.60
CA ARG A 28 -17.41 -3.72 3.97
C ARG A 28 -18.87 -3.26 4.01
N ASP A 29 -19.25 -2.36 3.11
CA ASP A 29 -20.64 -1.91 3.01
C ASP A 29 -21.52 -2.95 2.32
N LEU A 30 -20.98 -3.69 1.34
CA LEU A 30 -21.66 -4.82 0.72
C LEU A 30 -21.90 -5.98 1.70
N VAL A 31 -21.00 -6.23 2.66
CA VAL A 31 -21.22 -7.21 3.74
C VAL A 31 -22.44 -6.85 4.60
N LYS A 32 -22.75 -5.56 4.75
CA LYS A 32 -23.92 -5.08 5.50
C LYS A 32 -25.20 -5.07 4.67
N ALA A 33 -25.14 -5.47 3.39
CA ALA A 33 -26.33 -5.56 2.56
C ALA A 33 -27.30 -6.60 3.16
N GLY A 34 -28.61 -6.32 3.10
CA GLY A 34 -29.64 -7.23 3.59
C GLY A 34 -29.80 -8.53 2.81
N ASN A 35 -28.90 -8.82 1.85
CA ASN A 35 -28.91 -10.02 1.04
C ASN A 35 -27.79 -10.98 1.52
N PRO A 36 -28.13 -12.17 2.05
CA PRO A 36 -27.15 -13.11 2.60
C PRO A 36 -26.09 -13.57 1.61
N LEU A 37 -26.48 -13.85 0.36
CA LEU A 37 -25.55 -14.30 -0.69
C LEU A 37 -24.55 -13.19 -1.05
N LEU A 38 -25.01 -11.94 -1.15
CA LEU A 38 -24.12 -10.80 -1.36
C LEU A 38 -23.18 -10.61 -0.17
N GLY A 39 -23.65 -10.83 1.05
CA GLY A 39 -22.84 -10.78 2.26
C GLY A 39 -21.71 -11.81 2.26
N GLU A 40 -22.02 -13.07 1.96
CA GLU A 40 -21.04 -14.16 1.89
C GLU A 40 -19.96 -13.89 0.83
N ILE A 41 -20.37 -13.53 -0.40
CA ILE A 41 -19.44 -13.19 -1.49
C ILE A 41 -18.59 -11.96 -1.10
N ALA A 42 -19.20 -10.96 -0.48
CA ALA A 42 -18.48 -9.76 -0.04
C ALA A 42 -17.43 -10.07 1.02
N ILE A 43 -17.69 -11.00 1.95
CA ILE A 43 -16.71 -11.43 2.96
C ILE A 43 -15.49 -12.08 2.29
N GLU A 44 -15.70 -12.99 1.34
CA GLU A 44 -14.61 -13.66 0.62
C GLU A 44 -13.74 -12.65 -0.15
N LEU A 45 -14.39 -11.74 -0.88
CA LEU A 45 -13.70 -10.68 -1.63
C LEU A 45 -12.97 -9.71 -0.68
N LEU A 46 -13.58 -9.37 0.46
CA LEU A 46 -12.99 -8.44 1.44
C LEU A 46 -11.67 -8.98 2.01
N GLN A 47 -11.58 -10.28 2.28
CA GLN A 47 -10.34 -10.90 2.75
C GLN A 47 -9.21 -10.72 1.74
N GLN A 48 -9.49 -10.91 0.45
CA GLN A 48 -8.50 -10.71 -0.62
C GLN A 48 -8.14 -9.23 -0.78
N ALA A 49 -9.13 -8.34 -0.75
CA ALA A 49 -8.93 -6.90 -0.90
C ALA A 49 -8.05 -6.31 0.21
N VAL A 50 -8.24 -6.74 1.47
CA VAL A 50 -7.40 -6.31 2.61
C VAL A 50 -5.95 -6.76 2.43
N LEU A 51 -5.71 -7.99 1.96
CA LEU A 51 -4.35 -8.47 1.70
C LEU A 51 -3.68 -7.68 0.57
N ILE A 52 -4.43 -7.33 -0.48
CA ILE A 52 -3.93 -6.49 -1.58
C ILE A 52 -3.58 -5.09 -1.07
N GLU A 53 -4.47 -4.45 -0.32
CA GLU A 53 -4.25 -3.13 0.28
C GLU A 53 -2.98 -3.12 1.15
N GLN A 54 -2.82 -4.11 2.03
CA GLN A 54 -1.63 -4.24 2.88
C GLN A 54 -0.35 -4.41 2.06
N ARG A 55 -0.39 -5.23 1.01
CA ARG A 55 0.77 -5.44 0.13
C ARG A 55 1.16 -4.16 -0.61
N ILE A 56 0.19 -3.41 -1.13
CA ILE A 56 0.45 -2.13 -1.80
C ILE A 56 1.06 -1.12 -0.82
N LYS A 57 0.52 -0.99 0.39
CA LYS A 57 1.08 -0.08 1.42
C LYS A 57 2.52 -0.44 1.81
N ARG A 58 2.85 -1.73 1.84
CA ARG A 58 4.23 -2.17 2.07
C ARG A 58 5.17 -1.75 0.96
N VAL A 59 4.73 -1.83 -0.30
CA VAL A 59 5.51 -1.35 -1.45
C VAL A 59 5.67 0.17 -1.38
N GLU A 60 4.62 0.92 -1.01
CA GLU A 60 4.71 2.38 -0.80
C GLU A 60 5.75 2.75 0.25
N THR A 61 5.75 2.02 1.37
CA THR A 61 6.69 2.27 2.47
C THR A 61 8.13 1.96 2.06
N ALA A 62 8.35 0.82 1.39
CA ALA A 62 9.67 0.40 0.92
C ALA A 62 10.21 1.29 -0.21
N ALA A 63 9.35 1.85 -1.05
CA ALA A 63 9.73 2.82 -2.08
C ALA A 63 10.09 4.19 -1.48
N CYS A 64 9.65 4.50 -0.26
CA CYS A 64 9.83 5.79 0.41
C CYS A 64 11.02 5.83 1.39
N THR A 65 11.69 4.71 1.67
CA THR A 65 12.89 4.69 2.52
C THR A 65 14.13 5.12 1.74
N PRO A 66 14.68 6.34 1.97
CA PRO A 66 16.05 6.62 1.59
C PRO A 66 16.95 5.77 2.47
N GLU A 67 17.94 5.10 1.86
CA GLU A 67 19.02 4.45 2.59
C GLU A 67 19.62 5.48 3.54
N SER A 68 19.45 5.25 4.84
CA SER A 68 20.18 6.00 5.86
C SER A 68 21.60 5.45 5.84
N GLU A 69 22.46 6.06 5.02
CA GLU A 69 23.92 5.93 5.13
C GLU A 69 24.34 6.54 6.46
N ASP A 70 24.34 5.69 7.48
CA ASP A 70 25.11 5.83 8.69
C ASP A 70 26.58 5.53 8.32
N ASP A 71 27.33 6.50 7.79
CA ASP A 71 28.79 6.40 7.72
C ASP A 71 29.51 7.77 7.73
N ALA A 72 30.54 7.82 8.56
CA ALA A 72 31.62 8.82 8.64
C ALA A 72 31.32 10.25 9.16
N VAL A 73 30.93 10.38 10.44
CA VAL A 73 31.34 11.55 11.23
C VAL A 73 32.86 11.51 11.46
N MET A 74 33.55 12.39 10.75
CA MET A 74 34.74 13.17 11.15
C MET A 74 35.63 12.58 12.27
N ALA A 75 36.78 12.02 11.88
CA ALA A 75 37.99 12.06 12.70
C ALA A 75 38.86 13.25 12.21
N PRO A 76 39.24 14.20 13.09
CA PRO A 76 40.09 15.33 12.70
C PRO A 76 41.55 14.85 12.58
N THR A 77 42.16 15.05 11.42
CA THR A 77 43.60 14.88 11.27
C THR A 77 44.31 16.02 12.02
N ALA A 78 45.17 15.63 12.97
CA ALA A 78 46.06 16.50 13.73
C ALA A 78 47.17 17.11 12.87
#